data_AF-A0A498FLG0-F1
#
_entry.id   AF-A0A498FLG0-F1
#
_cell.length_a   1.000
_cell.length_b   1.000
_cell.length_c   1.000
_cell.angle_alpha   90.00
_cell.angle_beta   90.00
_cell.angle_gamma   90.00
#
_symmetry.space_group_name_H-M   'P 1'
#
loop_
_entity.id
_entity.type
_entity.pdbx_description
1 polymer ?
#
loop_
_entity_poly.entity_id
_entity_poly.type
_entity_poly.pdbx_seq_one_letter_code
_entity_poly.pdbx_strand_id
1 'polypeptide(L)'
;MDISRRGVLGGLGAACAVGAVGFAGAATVTDGEAVGGLGGGSGPAGGGSEEADDGPESAAVDPDAPFEARLTGDDGTDALLFDASDLDRVKGVFAEEGEYLVQVVLPDAGVETFRTRLDEAGATDDPAAFVVSMTLDGTEVRRVELDGETVDALTGSDWEGVLTLPFGEERVARSVYGRLADS
;
A
#
# COMPACT_ATOMS: atom_id res chain seq x y z
N MET A 1 49.61 33.70 14.83
CA MET A 1 48.82 32.48 15.02
C MET A 1 47.53 32.61 14.26
N ASP A 2 47.65 32.33 12.98
CA ASP A 2 46.89 31.34 12.23
C ASP A 2 45.37 31.30 12.41
N ILE A 3 44.75 31.79 11.35
CA ILE A 3 43.41 31.54 10.83
C ILE A 3 42.89 30.14 11.18
N SER A 4 41.86 30.08 12.04
CA SER A 4 41.01 28.90 12.15
C SER A 4 40.11 28.80 10.93
N ARG A 5 40.47 27.88 10.02
CA ARG A 5 39.61 27.31 8.98
C ARG A 5 39.40 25.83 9.29
N ARG A 6 38.16 25.46 9.66
CA ARG A 6 37.53 24.13 9.53
C ARG A 6 36.25 24.13 10.36
N GLY A 7 35.07 23.76 9.87
CA GLY A 7 34.60 23.34 8.55
C GLY A 7 33.06 23.43 8.60
N VAL A 8 32.45 24.09 7.63
CA VAL A 8 31.55 23.48 6.63
C VAL A 8 30.41 22.67 7.27
N LEU A 9 29.31 23.39 7.46
CA LEU A 9 27.94 22.89 7.39
C LEU A 9 27.65 22.41 5.96
N GLY A 10 27.11 21.21 5.82
CA GLY A 10 26.66 20.62 4.57
C GLY A 10 26.70 19.08 4.69
N GLY A 11 25.64 18.32 4.46
CA GLY A 11 24.41 18.65 3.77
C GLY A 11 23.27 17.72 4.14
N LEU A 12 22.14 18.11 3.59
CA LEU A 12 20.78 17.63 3.73
C LEU A 12 20.68 16.10 3.85
N GLY A 13 20.03 15.67 4.93
CA GLY A 13 19.31 14.40 4.92
C GLY A 13 18.13 14.55 3.95
N ALA A 14 18.20 13.84 2.83
CA ALA A 14 17.00 13.50 2.09
C ALA A 14 16.33 12.38 2.88
N ALA A 15 15.47 12.76 3.82
CA ALA A 15 14.39 11.87 4.20
C ALA A 15 13.48 11.83 2.97
N CYS A 16 13.56 10.76 2.19
CA CYS A 16 12.47 10.42 1.29
C CYS A 16 11.26 10.21 2.19
N ALA A 17 10.43 11.25 2.32
CA ALA A 17 9.07 11.07 2.75
C ALA A 17 8.41 10.24 1.65
N VAL A 18 8.47 8.92 1.78
CA VAL A 18 7.69 8.02 0.94
C VAL A 18 6.25 8.37 1.27
N GLY A 19 5.61 9.12 0.36
CA GLY A 19 4.23 9.54 0.47
C GLY A 19 3.35 8.31 0.28
N ALA A 20 3.28 7.46 1.29
CA ALA A 20 2.20 6.50 1.40
C ALA A 20 0.93 7.34 1.58
N VAL A 21 0.10 7.41 0.54
CA VAL A 21 -1.25 7.94 0.65
C VAL A 21 -2.02 6.93 1.50
N GLY A 22 -2.01 7.15 2.81
CA GLY A 22 -2.87 6.47 3.75
C GLY A 22 -4.25 7.08 3.62
N PHE A 23 -5.16 6.40 2.93
CA PHE A 23 -6.55 6.85 2.82
C PHE A 23 -7.19 6.89 4.23
N ALA A 24 -7.27 8.09 4.81
CA ALA A 24 -7.92 8.35 6.08
C ALA A 24 -9.44 8.36 5.87
N GLY A 25 -10.11 7.25 6.21
CA GLY A 25 -11.58 7.15 6.15
C GLY A 25 -12.13 5.77 5.76
N ALA A 26 -11.27 4.88 5.28
CA ALA A 26 -11.70 3.59 4.78
C ALA A 26 -11.98 2.58 5.91
N ALA A 27 -13.20 2.03 5.91
CA ALA A 27 -13.61 0.97 6.82
C ALA A 27 -12.78 -0.30 6.59
N THR A 28 -12.09 -0.79 7.63
CA THR A 28 -11.54 -2.14 7.64
C THR A 28 -12.69 -3.12 7.83
N VAL A 29 -12.98 -3.91 6.79
CA VAL A 29 -14.02 -4.93 6.87
C VAL A 29 -13.41 -6.19 7.48
N THR A 30 -13.68 -6.42 8.75
CA THR A 30 -13.42 -7.70 9.41
C THR A 30 -14.70 -8.53 9.33
N ASP A 31 -14.78 -9.53 8.45
CA ASP A 31 -15.81 -10.56 8.57
C ASP A 31 -15.29 -11.67 9.49
N GLY A 32 -16.04 -11.93 10.57
CA GLY A 32 -15.58 -12.69 11.72
C GLY A 32 -15.71 -14.20 11.56
N GLU A 33 -14.89 -14.94 12.30
CA GLU A 33 -15.37 -15.86 13.34
C GLU A 33 -14.20 -16.27 14.23
N ALA A 34 -14.40 -16.11 15.55
CA ALA A 34 -13.40 -16.36 16.57
C ALA A 34 -13.08 -17.86 16.68
N VAL A 35 -11.80 -18.22 16.53
CA VAL A 35 -11.26 -19.47 17.06
C VAL A 35 -10.03 -19.20 17.91
N GLY A 36 -10.10 -19.72 19.13
CA GLY A 36 -9.27 -19.33 20.25
C GLY A 36 -7.82 -19.77 20.18
N GLY A 37 -6.99 -18.95 20.83
CA GLY A 37 -6.23 -19.45 21.96
C GLY A 37 -4.73 -19.65 21.76
N LEU A 38 -4.02 -19.04 22.73
CA LEU A 38 -2.78 -19.47 23.38
C LEU A 38 -1.46 -18.91 22.83
N GLY A 39 -0.76 -18.20 23.72
CA GLY A 39 0.66 -18.45 23.95
C GLY A 39 1.56 -17.24 23.80
N GLY A 40 1.71 -16.47 24.87
CA GLY A 40 2.83 -15.53 25.01
C GLY A 40 4.18 -16.26 25.10
N GLY A 41 5.25 -15.58 24.67
CA GLY A 41 6.61 -16.06 24.82
C GLY A 41 7.62 -14.96 24.56
N SER A 42 8.23 -14.44 25.63
CA SER A 42 9.41 -13.57 25.61
C SER A 42 10.62 -14.25 24.96
N GLY A 43 11.49 -13.44 24.33
CA GLY A 43 12.70 -13.86 23.58
C GLY A 43 13.82 -14.52 24.40
N PRO A 44 15.01 -14.73 23.80
CA PRO A 44 16.10 -13.75 24.01
C PRO A 44 17.09 -13.55 22.83
N ALA A 45 17.97 -12.58 23.04
CA ALA A 45 18.95 -11.98 22.12
C ALA A 45 20.15 -12.86 21.67
N GLY A 46 20.70 -12.51 20.50
CA GLY A 46 22.03 -12.92 20.01
C GLY A 46 22.41 -12.13 18.76
N GLY A 47 23.55 -11.41 18.80
CA GLY A 47 23.92 -10.41 17.79
C GLY A 47 24.89 -10.86 16.69
N GLY A 48 25.09 -9.95 15.74
CA GLY A 48 26.09 -10.01 14.67
C GLY A 48 25.79 -8.92 13.64
N SER A 49 26.70 -7.96 13.48
CA SER A 49 26.49 -6.72 12.75
C SER A 49 26.65 -6.87 11.24
N GLU A 50 25.57 -6.64 10.51
CA GLU A 50 25.48 -6.00 9.19
C GLU A 50 24.11 -5.33 9.24
N GLU A 51 24.06 -3.98 9.20
CA GLU A 51 22.80 -3.24 9.03
C GLU A 51 22.32 -3.53 7.59
N ALA A 52 21.75 -4.72 7.39
CA ALA A 52 20.83 -4.93 6.31
C ALA A 52 19.68 -3.97 6.57
N ASP A 53 19.33 -3.20 5.55
CA ASP A 53 18.10 -2.41 5.51
C ASP A 53 16.94 -3.42 5.65
N ASP A 54 16.61 -3.81 6.88
CA ASP A 54 15.52 -4.73 7.22
C ASP A 54 14.21 -3.91 7.13
N GLY A 55 13.98 -3.38 5.93
CA GLY A 55 12.66 -2.93 5.53
C GLY A 55 11.67 -4.10 5.59
N PRO A 56 10.36 -3.82 5.54
CA PRO A 56 9.35 -4.86 5.56
C PRO A 56 9.62 -5.93 4.47
N GLU A 57 9.27 -7.19 4.79
CA GLU A 57 9.38 -8.33 3.88
C GLU A 57 8.83 -7.94 2.50
N SER A 58 9.61 -8.19 1.44
CA SER A 58 9.22 -7.83 0.08
C SER A 58 9.41 -9.01 -0.87
N ALA A 59 8.40 -9.25 -1.69
CA ALA A 59 8.40 -10.31 -2.69
C ALA A 59 7.85 -9.75 -4.02
N ALA A 60 8.23 -10.39 -5.12
CA ALA A 60 7.55 -10.18 -6.40
C ALA A 60 6.08 -10.61 -6.26
N VAL A 61 5.19 -9.97 -7.03
CA VAL A 61 3.78 -10.38 -7.07
C VAL A 61 3.60 -11.56 -8.04
N ASP A 62 2.82 -12.56 -7.64
CA ASP A 62 2.28 -13.59 -8.53
C ASP A 62 1.28 -12.92 -9.49
N PRO A 63 1.57 -12.84 -10.80
CA PRO A 63 0.71 -12.16 -11.76
C PRO A 63 -0.65 -12.86 -11.97
N ASP A 64 -0.77 -14.13 -11.56
CA ASP A 64 -2.00 -14.91 -11.62
C ASP A 64 -2.80 -14.84 -10.29
N ALA A 65 -2.31 -14.10 -9.29
CA ALA A 65 -3.05 -13.91 -8.04
C ALA A 65 -4.41 -13.26 -8.32
N PRO A 66 -5.50 -13.71 -7.69
CA PRO A 66 -6.86 -13.22 -7.96
C PRO A 66 -7.11 -11.88 -7.25
N PHE A 67 -6.26 -10.89 -7.51
CA PHE A 67 -6.34 -9.55 -6.94
C PHE A 67 -6.75 -8.54 -8.01
N GLU A 68 -7.77 -7.75 -7.71
CA GLU A 68 -8.31 -6.75 -8.64
C GLU A 68 -8.66 -5.48 -7.88
N ALA A 69 -8.34 -4.33 -8.46
CA ALA A 69 -8.85 -3.03 -8.03
C ALA A 69 -9.82 -2.49 -9.09
N ARG A 70 -11.06 -2.26 -8.68
CA ARG A 70 -12.15 -1.80 -9.56
C ARG A 70 -12.69 -0.46 -9.10
N LEU A 71 -13.01 0.38 -10.07
CA LEU A 71 -13.70 1.64 -9.88
C LEU A 71 -15.19 1.44 -10.15
N THR A 72 -16.01 1.89 -9.20
CA THR A 72 -17.47 1.89 -9.34
C THR A 72 -18.00 3.30 -9.17
N GLY A 73 -18.92 3.72 -10.04
CA GLY A 73 -19.55 5.04 -10.01
C GLY A 73 -21.06 4.97 -9.80
N ASP A 74 -21.64 6.02 -9.21
CA ASP A 74 -23.10 6.14 -8.98
C ASP A 74 -23.93 6.15 -10.29
N ASP A 75 -23.30 6.53 -11.39
CA ASP A 75 -23.84 6.50 -12.76
C ASP A 75 -23.88 5.09 -13.37
N GLY A 76 -23.40 4.07 -12.63
CA GLY A 76 -23.31 2.69 -13.07
C GLY A 76 -21.99 2.34 -13.75
N THR A 77 -21.00 3.24 -13.69
CA THR A 77 -19.63 2.94 -14.12
C THR A 77 -19.08 1.76 -13.32
N ASP A 78 -18.45 0.82 -14.02
CA ASP A 78 -17.74 -0.32 -13.44
C ASP A 78 -16.53 -0.62 -14.35
N ALA A 79 -15.33 -0.29 -13.87
CA ALA A 79 -14.09 -0.38 -14.63
C ALA A 79 -12.98 -1.02 -13.80
N LEU A 80 -12.14 -1.84 -14.45
CA LEU A 80 -10.90 -2.34 -13.84
C LEU A 80 -9.85 -1.22 -13.86
N LEU A 81 -9.29 -0.89 -12.69
CA LEU A 81 -8.17 0.06 -12.58
C LEU A 81 -6.83 -0.63 -12.73
N PHE A 82 -6.65 -1.80 -12.11
CA PHE A 82 -5.49 -2.67 -12.25
C PHE A 82 -5.76 -4.03 -11.61
N ASP A 83 -4.98 -5.04 -11.98
CA ASP A 83 -4.98 -6.37 -11.36
C ASP A 83 -3.57 -6.79 -10.90
N ALA A 84 -3.41 -8.02 -10.40
CA ALA A 84 -2.13 -8.54 -9.92
C ALA A 84 -1.00 -8.47 -10.98
N SER A 85 -1.35 -8.63 -12.26
CA SER A 85 -0.37 -8.60 -13.36
C SER A 85 0.21 -7.21 -13.62
N ASP A 86 -0.48 -6.16 -13.15
CA ASP A 86 -0.02 -4.77 -13.22
C ASP A 86 0.92 -4.41 -12.04
N LEU A 87 1.08 -5.28 -11.03
CA LEU A 87 1.90 -5.03 -9.84
C LEU A 87 3.36 -5.50 -10.00
N ASP A 88 4.29 -4.76 -9.40
CA ASP A 88 5.73 -5.10 -9.39
C ASP A 88 6.10 -5.91 -8.14
N ARG A 89 5.68 -5.45 -6.96
CA ARG A 89 6.02 -6.08 -5.68
C ARG A 89 4.96 -5.88 -4.62
N VAL A 90 4.92 -6.82 -3.69
CA VAL A 90 4.20 -6.70 -2.42
C VAL A 90 5.22 -6.52 -1.30
N LYS A 91 4.90 -5.63 -0.36
CA LYS A 91 5.65 -5.40 0.88
C LYS A 91 4.73 -5.66 2.08
N GLY A 92 5.22 -6.26 3.15
CA GLY A 92 4.42 -6.57 4.34
C GLY A 92 5.25 -7.39 5.31
N VAL A 93 4.76 -7.87 6.44
CA VAL A 93 3.65 -7.42 7.26
C VAL A 93 4.25 -6.58 8.38
N PHE A 94 3.96 -5.28 8.44
CA PHE A 94 4.46 -4.41 9.49
C PHE A 94 3.30 -3.77 10.26
N ALA A 95 3.52 -3.55 11.55
CA ALA A 95 2.52 -2.96 12.43
C ALA A 95 2.68 -1.44 12.46
N GLU A 96 1.59 -0.71 12.20
CA GLU A 96 1.54 0.75 12.25
C GLU A 96 0.24 1.17 12.93
N GLU A 97 0.31 2.06 13.93
CA GLU A 97 -0.85 2.60 14.65
C GLU A 97 -1.87 1.57 15.21
N GLY A 98 -1.43 0.32 15.42
CA GLY A 98 -2.28 -0.77 15.92
C GLY A 98 -2.94 -1.62 14.82
N GLU A 99 -2.64 -1.34 13.56
CA GLU A 99 -3.03 -2.09 12.39
C GLU A 99 -1.82 -2.83 11.78
N TYR A 100 -2.11 -3.80 10.92
CA TYR A 100 -1.12 -4.54 10.16
C TYR A 100 -1.23 -4.18 8.69
N LEU A 101 -0.14 -3.69 8.11
CA LEU A 101 -0.12 -3.14 6.77
C LEU A 101 0.52 -4.11 5.78
N VAL A 102 -0.12 -4.24 4.62
CA VAL A 102 0.46 -4.80 3.40
C VAL A 102 0.44 -3.69 2.35
N GLN A 103 1.56 -3.46 1.68
CA GLN A 103 1.65 -2.51 0.58
C GLN A 103 1.79 -3.25 -0.74
N VAL A 104 1.05 -2.82 -1.75
CA VAL A 104 1.27 -3.23 -3.14
C VAL A 104 1.87 -2.06 -3.91
N VAL A 105 2.76 -2.36 -4.85
CA VAL A 105 3.49 -1.34 -5.60
C VAL A 105 3.25 -1.55 -7.09
N LEU A 106 2.72 -0.52 -7.73
CA LEU A 106 2.65 -0.42 -9.19
C LEU A 106 4.01 0.04 -9.74
N PRO A 107 4.49 -0.53 -10.86
CA PRO A 107 5.58 0.07 -11.62
C PRO A 107 5.11 1.37 -12.27
N ASP A 108 6.03 2.22 -12.75
CA ASP A 108 5.70 3.51 -13.39
C ASP A 108 4.65 3.37 -14.50
N ALA A 109 4.74 2.30 -15.31
CA ALA A 109 3.76 2.03 -16.36
C ALA A 109 2.36 1.69 -15.80
N GLY A 110 2.29 1.01 -14.66
CA GLY A 110 1.06 0.73 -13.94
C GLY A 110 0.45 2.00 -13.34
N VAL A 111 1.28 2.91 -12.82
CA VAL A 111 0.85 4.22 -12.32
C VAL A 111 0.22 5.07 -13.43
N GLU A 112 0.88 5.17 -14.60
CA GLU A 112 0.33 5.93 -15.73
C GLU A 112 -0.97 5.32 -16.26
N THR A 113 -1.06 3.99 -16.30
CA THR A 113 -2.28 3.27 -16.69
C THR A 113 -3.42 3.51 -15.69
N PHE A 114 -3.11 3.46 -14.40
CA PHE A 114 -4.06 3.76 -13.32
C PHE A 114 -4.63 5.17 -13.44
N ARG A 115 -3.75 6.18 -13.62
CA ARG A 115 -4.15 7.57 -13.80
C ARG A 115 -5.03 7.76 -15.03
N THR A 116 -4.64 7.15 -16.15
CA THR A 116 -5.42 7.19 -17.39
C THR A 116 -6.81 6.61 -17.18
N ARG A 117 -6.92 5.44 -16.54
CA ARG A 117 -8.21 4.77 -16.28
C ARG A 117 -9.11 5.58 -15.33
N LEU A 118 -8.54 6.25 -14.32
CA LEU A 118 -9.29 7.16 -13.46
C LEU A 118 -9.84 8.37 -14.23
N ASP A 119 -9.00 8.98 -15.08
CA ASP A 119 -9.39 10.13 -15.89
C ASP A 119 -10.45 9.76 -16.94
N GLU A 120 -10.27 8.65 -17.65
CA GLU A 120 -11.24 8.15 -18.64
C GLU A 120 -12.60 7.82 -18.03
N ALA A 121 -12.63 7.41 -16.75
CA ALA A 121 -13.87 7.17 -16.02
C ALA A 121 -14.53 8.47 -15.50
N GLY A 122 -13.84 9.62 -15.57
CA GLY A 122 -14.33 10.90 -15.04
C GLY A 122 -14.15 11.06 -13.53
N ALA A 123 -13.37 10.18 -12.88
CA ALA A 123 -13.10 10.27 -11.44
C ALA A 123 -12.20 11.47 -11.08
N THR A 124 -11.51 12.05 -12.06
CA THR A 124 -10.76 13.31 -11.92
C THR A 124 -11.68 14.54 -11.92
N ASP A 125 -12.83 14.47 -12.58
CA ASP A 125 -13.80 15.56 -12.69
C ASP A 125 -14.82 15.59 -11.53
N ASP A 126 -15.32 14.42 -11.13
CA ASP A 126 -16.30 14.27 -10.03
C ASP A 126 -15.92 13.11 -9.09
N PRO A 127 -14.83 13.22 -8.31
CA PRO A 127 -14.28 12.11 -7.53
C PRO A 127 -15.27 11.52 -6.53
N ALA A 128 -16.11 12.36 -5.91
CA ALA A 128 -17.05 11.94 -4.90
C ALA A 128 -18.14 10.97 -5.40
N ALA A 129 -18.33 10.87 -6.72
CA ALA A 129 -19.26 9.92 -7.34
C ALA A 129 -18.70 8.49 -7.45
N PHE A 130 -17.42 8.28 -7.08
CA PHE A 130 -16.72 7.02 -7.33
C PHE A 130 -16.14 6.38 -6.06
N VAL A 131 -16.05 5.06 -6.13
CA VAL A 131 -15.44 4.21 -5.10
C VAL A 131 -14.49 3.22 -5.74
N VAL A 132 -13.29 3.11 -5.19
CA VAL A 132 -12.33 2.05 -5.52
C VAL A 132 -12.51 0.89 -4.54
N SER A 133 -12.85 -0.29 -5.07
CA SER A 133 -12.91 -1.54 -4.31
C SER A 133 -11.78 -2.44 -4.77
N MET A 134 -10.95 -2.88 -3.82
CA MET A 134 -9.90 -3.87 -4.06
C MET A 134 -10.34 -5.19 -3.45
N THR A 135 -10.23 -6.25 -4.25
CA THR A 135 -10.64 -7.59 -3.85
C THR A 135 -9.50 -8.58 -4.01
N LEU A 136 -9.48 -9.60 -3.16
CA LEU A 136 -8.63 -10.77 -3.28
C LEU A 136 -9.50 -12.02 -3.22
N ASP A 137 -9.48 -12.83 -4.29
CA ASP A 137 -10.37 -13.99 -4.44
C ASP A 137 -11.86 -13.60 -4.34
N GLY A 138 -12.21 -12.43 -4.90
CA GLY A 138 -13.55 -11.85 -4.84
C GLY A 138 -13.97 -11.31 -3.45
N THR A 139 -13.10 -11.42 -2.43
CA THR A 139 -13.35 -10.83 -1.11
C THR A 139 -12.80 -9.41 -1.07
N GLU A 140 -13.63 -8.41 -0.74
CA GLU A 140 -13.18 -7.03 -0.58
C GLU A 140 -12.16 -6.92 0.57
N VAL A 141 -10.92 -6.55 0.23
CA VAL A 141 -9.83 -6.33 1.19
C VAL A 141 -9.63 -4.85 1.48
N ARG A 142 -10.11 -3.97 0.60
CA ARG A 142 -10.05 -2.52 0.78
C ARG A 142 -11.16 -1.84 -0.02
N ARG A 143 -11.80 -0.86 0.60
CA ARG A 143 -12.70 0.07 -0.08
C ARG A 143 -12.28 1.50 0.20
N VAL A 144 -12.24 2.32 -0.83
CA VAL A 144 -11.88 3.74 -0.75
C VAL A 144 -12.93 4.54 -1.49
N GLU A 145 -13.67 5.37 -0.76
CA GLU A 145 -14.50 6.41 -1.36
C GLU A 145 -13.56 7.52 -1.85
N LEU A 146 -13.68 7.91 -3.11
CA LEU A 146 -12.82 8.94 -3.67
C LEU A 146 -13.32 10.33 -3.29
N ASP A 147 -12.37 11.23 -3.10
CA ASP A 147 -12.60 12.65 -2.92
C ASP A 147 -11.50 13.44 -3.67
N GLY A 148 -11.65 14.76 -3.77
CA GLY A 148 -10.71 15.59 -4.51
C GLY A 148 -9.26 15.49 -3.99
N GLU A 149 -9.06 15.49 -2.67
CA GLU A 149 -7.73 15.37 -2.07
C GLU A 149 -7.12 13.99 -2.36
N THR A 150 -7.93 12.94 -2.23
CA THR A 150 -7.52 11.57 -2.55
C THR A 150 -7.11 11.42 -4.02
N VAL A 151 -7.92 11.93 -4.95
CA VAL A 151 -7.60 11.84 -6.39
C VAL A 151 -6.41 12.71 -6.76
N ASP A 152 -6.27 13.91 -6.20
CA ASP A 152 -5.09 14.76 -6.37
C ASP A 152 -3.82 14.05 -5.86
N ALA A 153 -3.91 13.36 -4.72
CA ALA A 153 -2.78 12.60 -4.18
C ALA A 153 -2.38 11.42 -5.08
N LEU A 154 -3.36 10.70 -5.65
CA LEU A 154 -3.12 9.56 -6.53
C LEU A 154 -2.72 9.94 -7.97
N THR A 155 -3.11 11.13 -8.42
CA THR A 155 -2.74 11.63 -9.76
C THR A 155 -1.52 12.54 -9.73
N GLY A 156 -1.12 13.02 -8.56
CA GLY A 156 0.07 13.83 -8.34
C GLY A 156 1.36 13.10 -8.69
N SER A 157 2.33 13.85 -9.21
CA SER A 157 3.63 13.31 -9.64
C SER A 157 4.49 12.74 -8.51
N ASP A 158 4.19 13.11 -7.26
CA ASP A 158 4.87 12.63 -6.06
C ASP A 158 4.40 11.23 -5.63
N TRP A 159 3.29 10.71 -6.18
CA TRP A 159 2.84 9.36 -5.87
C TRP A 159 3.62 8.32 -6.68
N GLU A 160 4.33 7.46 -5.94
CA GLU A 160 5.22 6.42 -6.47
C GLU A 160 4.51 5.07 -6.69
N GLY A 161 3.18 5.06 -6.83
CA GLY A 161 2.41 3.84 -7.09
C GLY A 161 2.24 2.90 -5.90
N VAL A 162 2.49 3.38 -4.68
CA VAL A 162 2.34 2.58 -3.45
C VAL A 162 0.92 2.70 -2.92
N LEU A 163 0.26 1.56 -2.72
CA LEU A 163 -1.06 1.45 -2.11
C LEU A 163 -0.98 0.63 -0.82
N THR A 164 -1.58 1.15 0.25
CA THR A 164 -1.55 0.53 1.57
C THR A 164 -2.88 -0.15 1.88
N LEU A 165 -2.81 -1.42 2.27
CA LEU A 165 -3.91 -2.28 2.69
C LEU A 165 -3.81 -2.52 4.21
N PRO A 166 -4.63 -1.84 5.04
CA PRO A 166 -4.62 -2.04 6.48
C PRO A 166 -5.55 -3.19 6.90
N PHE A 167 -5.10 -3.95 7.89
CA PHE A 167 -5.82 -5.07 8.48
C PHE A 167 -5.78 -5.00 10.01
N GLY A 168 -6.91 -5.28 10.67
CA GLY A 168 -6.96 -5.34 12.12
C GLY A 168 -6.26 -6.57 12.74
N GLU A 169 -5.94 -7.59 11.93
CA GLU A 169 -5.34 -8.84 12.38
C GLU A 169 -4.11 -9.22 11.56
N GLU A 170 -2.99 -9.50 12.23
CA GLU A 170 -1.73 -9.91 11.59
C GLU A 170 -1.90 -11.14 10.70
N ARG A 171 -2.71 -12.11 11.14
CA ARG A 171 -2.92 -13.35 10.39
C ARG A 171 -3.59 -13.09 9.04
N VAL A 172 -4.49 -12.10 8.99
CA VAL A 172 -5.14 -11.69 7.74
C VAL A 172 -4.13 -11.01 6.83
N ALA A 173 -3.37 -10.03 7.35
CA ALA A 173 -2.30 -9.38 6.60
C ALA A 173 -1.28 -10.38 6.03
N ARG A 174 -0.83 -11.34 6.85
CA ARG A 174 0.10 -12.41 6.43
C ARG A 174 -0.52 -13.31 5.36
N SER A 175 -1.79 -13.64 5.47
CA SER A 175 -2.49 -14.44 4.47
C SER A 175 -2.68 -13.69 3.15
N VAL A 176 -2.90 -12.38 3.18
CA VAL A 176 -2.97 -11.54 1.97
C VAL A 176 -1.59 -11.45 1.33
N TYR A 177 -0.56 -11.14 2.12
CA TYR A 177 0.83 -11.11 1.65
C TYR A 177 1.22 -12.43 0.97
N GLY A 178 1.01 -13.56 1.64
CA GLY A 178 1.35 -14.87 1.10
C GLY A 178 0.52 -15.34 -0.10
N ARG A 179 -0.63 -14.71 -0.36
CA ARG A 179 -1.44 -14.96 -1.57
C ARG A 179 -1.05 -14.08 -2.76
N LEU A 180 -0.44 -12.93 -2.49
CA LEU A 180 0.06 -12.01 -3.52
C LEU A 180 1.50 -12.32 -3.91
N ALA A 181 2.31 -12.83 -2.99
CA ALA A 181 3.71 -13.12 -3.25
C ALA A 181 3.88 -14.31 -4.19
N ASP A 182 4.72 -14.15 -5.22
CA ASP A 182 5.21 -15.25 -6.07
C ASP A 182 6.15 -16.14 -5.25
N SER A 183 5.75 -17.40 -5.04
CA SER A 183 6.39 -18.35 -4.11
C SER A 183 7.41 -19.28 -4.75
#